data_AF-A0A1I3X1Q3-F1
#
_entry.id   AF-A0A1I3X1Q3-F1
#
_cell.length_a   1.000
_cell.length_b   1.000
_cell.length_c   1.000
_cell.angle_alpha   90.00
_cell.angle_beta   90.00
_cell.angle_gamma   90.00
#
_symmetry.space_group_name_H-M   'P 1'
#
loop_
_entity.id
_entity.type
_entity.pdbx_description
1 polymer ?
#
loop_
_entity_poly.entity_id
_entity_poly.type
_entity_poly.pdbx_seq_one_letter_code
_entity_poly.pdbx_strand_id
1 'polypeptide(L)' 'MPADDRDEDARRRRKRRSLDAVFGEVLPETTTDERDPDPRGDDRETWYRENRPPHHDR' A
#
# COMPACT_ATOMS: atom_id res chain seq x y z
N MET A 1 14.55 16.33 14.64
CA MET A 1 13.54 15.43 15.24
C MET A 1 13.96 13.98 14.96
N PRO A 2 14.71 13.31 15.85
CA PRO A 2 15.30 11.98 15.56
C PRO A 2 14.42 10.77 15.95
N ALA A 3 13.23 10.99 16.51
CA ALA A 3 12.30 9.91 16.86
C ALA A 3 11.58 9.34 15.62
N ASP A 4 11.33 10.18 14.62
CA ASP A 4 10.56 9.84 13.41
C ASP A 4 11.26 8.78 12.55
N ASP A 5 12.60 8.89 12.40
CA ASP A 5 13.41 7.96 11.62
C ASP A 5 13.41 6.53 12.21
N ARG A 6 13.42 6.42 13.55
CA ARG A 6 13.39 5.12 14.25
C ARG A 6 12.06 4.40 14.05
N ASP A 7 10.97 5.15 14.04
CA ASP A 7 9.62 4.63 13.85
C ASP A 7 9.38 4.21 12.39
N GLU A 8 9.89 4.98 11.44
CA GLU A 8 9.97 4.63 10.01
C GLU A 8 10.68 3.28 9.81
N ASP A 9 11.87 3.11 10.39
CA ASP A 9 12.65 1.88 10.28
C ASP A 9 11.93 0.66 10.87
N ALA A 10 11.31 0.83 12.04
CA ALA A 10 10.52 -0.22 12.67
C ALA A 10 9.33 -0.64 11.79
N ARG A 11 8.66 0.32 11.15
CA ARG A 11 7.56 0.05 10.19
C ARG A 11 8.06 -0.68 8.95
N ARG A 12 9.18 -0.26 8.36
CA ARG A 12 9.79 -0.93 7.19
C ARG A 12 10.15 -2.39 7.49
N ARG A 13 10.78 -2.64 8.65
CA ARG A 13 11.14 -4.00 9.10
C ARG A 13 9.92 -4.90 9.28
N ARG A 14 8.85 -4.39 9.92
CA ARG A 14 7.59 -5.14 10.07
C ARG A 14 6.95 -5.46 8.71
N LYS A 15 6.92 -4.47 7.80
CA LYS A 15 6.39 -4.65 6.44
C LYS A 15 7.16 -5.73 5.68
N ARG A 16 8.49 -5.70 5.72
CA ARG A 16 9.34 -6.69 5.05
C ARG A 16 9.10 -8.10 5.58
N ARG A 17 9.10 -8.29 6.91
CA ARG A 17 8.78 -9.60 7.52
C ARG A 17 7.41 -10.14 7.12
N SER A 18 6.41 -9.27 6.99
CA SER A 18 5.07 -9.68 6.56
C SER A 18 5.02 -10.08 5.09
N LEU A 19 5.78 -9.41 4.22
CA LEU A 19 5.89 -9.76 2.81
C LEU A 19 6.65 -11.08 2.66
N ASP A 20 7.76 -11.24 3.39
CA ASP A 20 8.57 -12.46 3.34
C ASP A 20 7.79 -13.69 3.82
N ALA A 21 6.85 -13.53 4.76
CA ALA A 21 5.98 -14.61 5.21
C ALA A 21 4.98 -15.10 4.16
N VAL A 22 4.64 -14.26 3.17
CA VAL A 22 3.66 -14.57 2.11
C VAL A 22 4.35 -14.95 0.80
N PHE A 23 5.41 -14.21 0.45
CA PHE A 23 6.07 -14.29 -0.84
C PHE A 23 7.46 -14.96 -0.77
N GLY A 24 7.98 -15.22 0.44
CA GLY A 24 9.36 -15.66 0.64
C GLY A 24 10.36 -14.50 0.56
N GLU A 25 11.66 -14.83 0.60
CA GLU A 25 12.73 -13.81 0.65
C GLU A 25 12.91 -13.04 -0.67
N VAL A 26 12.44 -13.61 -1.78
CA VAL A 26 12.53 -13.02 -3.12
C VAL A 26 11.17 -12.44 -3.48
N LEU A 27 11.09 -11.12 -3.55
CA LEU A 27 9.87 -10.43 -3.97
C LEU A 27 9.79 -10.37 -5.50
N PRO A 28 8.58 -10.47 -6.08
CA PRO A 28 8.37 -10.18 -7.49
C PRO A 28 8.85 -8.76 -7.82
N GLU A 29 9.58 -8.63 -8.92
CA GLU A 29 9.94 -7.34 -9.48
C GLU A 29 8.74 -6.78 -10.26
N THR A 30 8.54 -5.47 -10.16
CA THR A 30 7.50 -4.74 -10.91
C THR A 30 8.15 -3.52 -11.52
N THR A 31 7.82 -3.19 -12.76
CA THR A 31 8.33 -1.97 -13.39
C THR A 31 7.62 -0.73 -12.83
N THR A 32 8.23 0.45 -12.97
CA THR A 32 7.59 1.70 -12.51
C THR A 32 6.31 2.00 -13.28
N ASP A 33 6.22 1.63 -14.56
CA ASP A 33 5.02 1.85 -15.39
C ASP A 33 3.81 1.04 -14.91
N GLU A 34 4.04 -0.14 -14.32
CA GLU A 34 3.00 -0.96 -13.69
C GLU A 34 2.55 -0.43 -12.32
N ARG A 35 3.28 0.53 -11.75
CA ARG A 35 2.95 1.12 -10.46
C ARG A 35 2.18 2.41 -10.67
N ASP A 36 0.96 2.43 -10.14
CA ASP A 36 0.20 3.67 -10.07
C ASP A 36 0.98 4.73 -9.24
N PRO A 37 1.23 5.92 -9.80
CA PRO A 37 2.16 6.89 -9.21
C PRO A 37 1.67 7.52 -7.90
N ASP A 38 0.39 7.44 -7.53
CA ASP A 38 -0.06 7.89 -6.21
C ASP A 38 -1.48 7.38 -5.87
N PRO A 39 -1.65 6.42 -4.94
CA PRO A 39 -2.97 5.98 -4.51
C PRO A 39 -3.60 6.87 -3.42
N ARG A 40 -3.02 8.04 -3.11
CA ARG A 40 -3.37 8.90 -1.96
C ARG A 40 -3.94 10.27 -2.34
N GLY A 41 -3.90 10.66 -3.61
CA GLY A 41 -4.55 11.84 -4.16
C GLY A 41 -6.08 11.74 -4.05
N ASP A 42 -6.74 12.90 -4.07
CA ASP A 42 -8.19 13.16 -4.00
C ASP A 42 -9.13 12.10 -4.63
N ASP A 43 -8.65 11.32 -5.60
CA ASP A 43 -9.37 10.34 -6.39
C ASP A 43 -9.83 9.08 -5.65
N ARG A 44 -9.35 8.79 -4.42
CA ARG A 44 -9.80 7.58 -3.70
C ARG A 44 -11.30 7.59 -3.40
N GLU A 45 -11.82 8.73 -2.95
CA GLU A 45 -13.24 8.92 -2.64
C GLU A 45 -14.08 8.85 -3.93
N THR A 46 -13.59 9.48 -5.00
CA THR A 46 -14.21 9.47 -6.33
C THR A 46 -14.28 8.04 -6.89
N TRP A 47 -13.15 7.34 -6.92
CA TRP A 47 -13.07 5.94 -7.36
C TRP A 47 -14.03 5.05 -6.57
N TYR A 48 -14.09 5.23 -5.25
CA TYR A 48 -14.99 4.46 -4.40
C TYR A 48 -16.46 4.69 -4.76
N ARG A 49 -16.88 5.93 -5.03
CA ARG A 49 -18.26 6.23 -5.46
C ARG A 49 -18.58 5.63 -6.82
N GLU A 50 -17.63 5.65 -7.75
CA GLU A 50 -17.81 5.09 -9.10
C GLU A 50 -17.84 3.56 -9.13
N ASN A 51 -17.10 2.91 -8.23
CA ASN A 51 -16.94 1.44 -8.21
C ASN A 51 -17.73 0.77 -7.08
N ARG A 52 -18.64 1.50 -6.43
CA ARG A 52 -19.38 0.99 -5.28
C ARG A 52 -20.37 -0.11 -5.71
N PRO A 53 -20.33 -1.31 -5.10
CA PRO A 53 -21.31 -2.36 -5.39
C PRO A 53 -22.76 -1.91 -5.12
N PRO A 54 -23.76 -2.40 -5.89
CA PRO A 54 -25.16 -1.95 -5.80
C PRO A 54 -25.82 -2.16 -4.43
N HIS A 55 -25.29 -3.07 -3.61
CA HIS A 55 -25.84 -3.44 -2.31
C HIS A 55 -25.16 -2.77 -1.12
N HIS A 56 -24.24 -1.84 -1.36
CA HIS A 56 -23.40 -1.31 -0.30
C HIS A 56 -24.17 -0.37 0.69
N ASP A 57 -25.36 0.13 0.34
CA ASP A 57 -26.23 0.92 1.24
C ASP A 57 -27.35 0.10 1.93
N ARG A 58 -27.39 -1.22 1.73
CA ARG A 58 -28.53 -2.04 2.18
C ARG A 58 -28.38 -2.63 3.58
#